data_AF-R9XIW6-F1
#
_entry.id   AF-R9XIW6-F1
#
_cell.length_a   1.000
_cell.length_b   1.000
_cell.length_c   1.000
_cell.angle_alpha   90.00
_cell.angle_beta   90.00
_cell.angle_gamma   90.00
#
_symmetry.space_group_name_H-M   'P 1'
#
loop_
_entity.id
_entity.type
_entity.pdbx_description
1 polymer ?
#
loop_
_entity_poly.entity_id
_entity_poly.type
_entity_poly.pdbx_seq_one_letter_code
_entity_poly.pdbx_strand_id
1 'polypeptide(L)'
;MGVGLDDRRLEQLKQWLDPHLDPPATEESVTALVKEYVLQLLVECDIPAVEGRKEEFCKQMDGYLAGMVKEPRFLERLFDQLLGASESHAENSSMRQLRVLKIPADRLRWETLQAEFAPFGAITRAKIDYMQREAFLEYADAASVVRCCSVQKAFLGNRFVEVQPAHEAWEALRGDEVSLPRDELAVSGRNLSQNVAEGSTTLGRGHASRLSSAEASSQRMSLAMLRQKEDLLKKYQVKIAKLLSTLKGAGSLEDATDARTQLMNLRTEMQGLHITPDDLLEEKFNLLALHEPRKAISITLFPCSSNRKPAGIRPTVVSRRRPSLALSKTRKGYRVVKEYKHRKSPSPHSYFLKRPHS
;
A
#
# COMPACT_ATOMS: atom_id res chain seq x y z
N MET A 1 16.96 -22.14 6.43
CA MET A 1 18.25 -21.44 6.60
C MET A 1 18.05 -20.40 7.67
N GLY A 2 19.00 -20.27 8.60
CA GLY A 2 18.93 -19.24 9.64
C GLY A 2 18.74 -17.85 9.05
N VAL A 3 17.85 -17.04 9.63
CA VAL A 3 17.88 -15.59 9.35
C VAL A 3 19.16 -15.08 9.99
N GLY A 4 20.26 -15.14 9.24
CA GLY A 4 21.52 -14.53 9.65
C GLY A 4 21.26 -13.03 9.83
N LEU A 5 21.28 -12.56 11.07
CA LEU A 5 21.33 -11.14 11.39
C LEU A 5 22.74 -10.68 11.05
N ASP A 6 22.93 -10.17 9.83
CA ASP A 6 24.16 -9.50 9.44
C ASP A 6 24.37 -8.22 10.25
N ASP A 7 25.62 -7.80 10.40
CA ASP A 7 26.01 -6.63 11.22
C ASP A 7 25.21 -5.37 10.88
N ARG A 8 24.83 -5.22 9.61
CA ARG A 8 24.03 -4.09 9.13
C ARG A 8 22.59 -4.14 9.64
N ARG A 9 21.98 -5.33 9.72
CA ARG A 9 20.64 -5.52 10.28
C ARG A 9 20.62 -5.33 11.79
N LEU A 10 21.66 -5.82 12.46
CA LEU A 10 21.89 -5.57 13.88
C LEU A 10 21.91 -4.06 14.18
N GLU A 11 22.58 -3.27 13.35
CA GLU A 11 22.65 -1.82 13.52
C GLU A 11 21.33 -1.09 13.24
N GLN A 12 20.56 -1.54 12.25
CA GLN A 12 19.21 -1.03 11.98
C GLN A 12 18.25 -1.36 13.13
N LEU A 13 18.35 -2.57 13.68
CA LEU A 13 17.53 -2.99 14.80
C LEU A 13 17.87 -2.22 16.08
N LYS A 14 19.16 -1.94 16.33
CA LYS A 14 19.61 -1.04 17.40
C LYS A 14 18.95 0.33 17.30
N GLN A 15 19.04 0.97 16.12
CA GLN A 15 18.43 2.28 15.88
C GLN A 15 16.91 2.26 16.05
N TRP A 16 16.26 1.16 15.70
CA TRP A 16 14.82 0.99 15.90
C TRP A 16 14.45 0.79 17.37
N LEU A 17 15.27 0.09 18.15
CA LEU A 17 15.05 -0.12 19.58
C LEU A 17 15.19 1.17 20.40
N ASP A 18 16.03 2.12 19.95
CA ASP A 18 16.27 3.40 20.63
C ASP A 18 15.00 4.19 21.02
N PRO A 19 14.03 4.43 20.11
CA PRO A 19 12.79 5.14 20.44
C PRO A 19 11.70 4.26 21.07
N HIS A 20 11.84 2.94 21.03
CA HIS A 20 10.76 2.00 21.37
C HIS A 20 10.95 1.31 22.72
N LEU A 21 12.17 1.30 23.25
CA LEU A 21 12.41 0.97 24.65
C LEU A 21 12.04 2.19 25.49
N ASP A 22 10.99 2.03 26.30
CA ASP A 22 10.65 3.01 27.33
C ASP A 22 11.89 3.21 28.19
N PRO A 23 12.53 4.39 28.25
CA PRO A 23 13.65 4.56 29.15
C PRO A 23 13.12 4.29 30.57
N PRO A 24 13.62 3.28 31.31
CA PRO A 24 13.42 3.29 32.74
C PRO A 24 14.11 4.57 33.19
N ALA A 25 13.31 5.57 33.53
CA ALA A 25 13.77 6.91 33.79
C ALA A 25 14.90 6.87 34.83
N THR A 26 16.17 6.93 34.41
CA THR A 26 17.27 7.73 34.99
C THR A 26 18.64 7.56 34.34
N GLU A 27 18.97 6.48 33.61
CA GLU A 27 20.36 6.29 33.11
C GLU A 27 20.46 5.71 31.68
N GLU A 28 21.26 6.38 30.82
CA GLU A 28 21.60 5.92 29.46
C GLU A 28 22.30 4.55 29.46
N SER A 29 23.05 4.25 30.52
CA SER A 29 23.74 2.96 30.74
C SER A 29 22.79 1.77 30.79
N VAL A 30 21.68 1.90 31.52
CA VAL A 30 20.66 0.85 31.66
C VAL A 30 19.96 0.60 30.32
N THR A 31 19.71 1.66 29.57
CA THR A 31 19.07 1.56 28.25
C THR A 31 19.98 0.85 27.24
N ALA A 32 21.29 1.10 27.28
CA ALA A 32 22.26 0.38 26.45
C ALA A 32 22.32 -1.11 26.81
N LEU A 33 22.33 -1.45 28.10
CA LEU A 33 22.32 -2.85 28.57
C LEU A 33 21.05 -3.59 28.15
N VAL A 34 19.87 -2.95 28.23
CA VAL A 34 18.61 -3.56 27.77
C VAL A 34 18.63 -3.81 26.27
N LYS A 35 19.20 -2.89 25.47
CA LYS A 35 19.35 -3.08 24.03
C LYS A 35 20.24 -4.27 23.71
N GLU A 36 21.42 -4.35 24.33
CA GLU A 36 22.33 -5.47 24.15
C GLU A 36 21.68 -6.79 24.55
N TYR A 37 20.94 -6.80 25.66
CA TYR A 37 20.20 -7.98 26.12
C TYR A 37 19.14 -8.43 25.10
N VAL A 38 18.34 -7.50 24.55
CA VAL A 38 17.33 -7.82 23.51
C VAL A 38 18.00 -8.39 22.26
N LEU A 39 19.11 -7.81 21.81
CA LEU A 39 19.84 -8.31 20.64
C LEU A 39 20.44 -9.69 20.88
N GLN A 40 21.00 -9.91 22.08
CA GLN A 40 21.55 -11.21 22.45
C GLN A 40 20.45 -12.28 22.51
N LEU A 41 19.29 -11.97 23.08
CA LEU A 41 18.13 -12.86 23.05
C LEU A 41 17.69 -13.20 21.62
N LEU A 42 17.75 -12.24 20.70
CA LEU A 42 17.40 -12.47 19.30
C LEU A 42 18.42 -13.32 18.55
N VAL A 43 19.70 -13.27 18.94
CA VAL A 43 20.75 -14.15 18.40
C VAL A 43 20.63 -15.57 18.96
N GLU A 44 20.26 -15.70 20.24
CA GLU A 44 20.05 -16.99 20.91
C GLU A 44 18.70 -17.64 20.55
N CYS A 45 17.69 -16.84 20.22
CA CYS A 45 16.44 -17.33 19.68
C CYS A 45 16.67 -17.76 18.22
N ASP A 46 16.38 -19.01 17.91
CA ASP A 46 16.37 -19.53 16.54
C ASP A 46 15.17 -18.94 15.75
N ILE A 47 15.25 -17.64 15.42
CA ILE A 47 14.33 -16.89 14.55
C ILE A 47 13.91 -17.65 13.27
N PRO A 48 14.78 -18.43 12.57
CA PRO A 48 14.35 -19.23 11.41
C PRO A 48 13.25 -20.26 11.66
N ALA A 49 13.00 -20.68 12.90
CA ALA A 49 11.91 -21.61 13.22
C ALA A 49 10.55 -20.92 13.36
N VAL A 50 10.52 -19.58 13.26
CA VAL A 50 9.42 -18.72 13.68
C VAL A 50 8.65 -18.10 12.51
N GLU A 51 9.07 -18.38 11.27
CA GLU A 51 8.32 -17.99 10.07
C GLU A 51 6.92 -18.64 10.13
N GLY A 52 5.88 -17.83 10.35
CA GLY A 52 4.50 -18.29 10.56
C GLY A 52 4.09 -18.55 12.02
N ARG A 53 4.96 -18.35 13.02
CA ARG A 53 4.66 -18.57 14.45
C ARG A 53 4.72 -17.29 15.31
N LYS A 54 4.10 -16.22 14.81
CA LYS A 54 4.04 -14.91 15.48
C LYS A 54 3.58 -15.00 16.93
N GLU A 55 2.58 -15.84 17.22
CA GLU A 55 2.05 -15.98 18.59
C GLU A 55 3.02 -16.67 19.56
N GLU A 56 3.77 -17.68 19.10
CA GLU A 56 4.77 -18.38 19.92
C GLU A 56 5.93 -17.44 20.24
N PHE A 57 6.40 -16.69 19.25
CA PHE A 57 7.41 -15.64 19.42
C PHE A 57 6.98 -14.60 20.44
N CYS A 58 5.78 -14.04 20.28
CA CYS A 58 5.29 -13.01 21.18
C CYS A 58 5.16 -13.56 22.61
N LYS A 59 4.63 -14.77 22.80
CA LYS A 59 4.54 -15.40 24.14
C LYS A 59 5.91 -15.65 24.77
N GLN A 60 6.87 -16.10 23.98
CA GLN A 60 8.22 -16.37 24.45
C GLN A 60 8.94 -15.07 24.84
N MET A 61 8.90 -14.06 23.97
CA MET A 61 9.54 -12.77 24.21
C MET A 61 8.85 -11.93 25.29
N ASP A 62 7.54 -12.08 25.48
CA ASP A 62 6.79 -11.43 26.56
C ASP A 62 7.29 -11.90 27.94
N GLY A 63 7.67 -13.17 28.06
CA GLY A 63 8.30 -13.69 29.28
C GLY A 63 9.67 -13.08 29.58
N TYR A 64 10.50 -12.90 28.54
CA TYR A 64 11.86 -12.34 28.70
C TYR A 64 11.86 -10.83 28.91
N LEU A 65 10.93 -10.12 28.27
CA LEU A 65 10.85 -8.65 28.30
C LEU A 65 9.78 -8.13 29.28
N ALA A 66 9.23 -9.00 30.12
CA ALA A 66 8.25 -8.65 31.14
C ALA A 66 8.78 -7.52 32.03
N GLY A 67 8.08 -6.38 32.01
CA GLY A 67 8.44 -5.20 32.82
C GLY A 67 9.50 -4.28 32.20
N MET A 68 10.17 -4.69 31.11
CA MET A 68 11.08 -3.83 30.34
C MET A 68 10.35 -3.04 29.26
N VAL A 69 9.27 -3.60 28.73
CA VAL A 69 8.50 -3.02 27.63
C VAL A 69 7.07 -2.79 28.10
N LYS A 70 6.59 -1.54 28.00
CA LYS A 70 5.20 -1.19 28.39
C LYS A 70 4.23 -1.19 27.21
N GLU A 71 4.75 -1.06 25.98
CA GLU A 71 3.89 -0.99 24.80
C GLU A 71 3.40 -2.41 24.44
N PRO A 72 2.08 -2.67 24.46
CA PRO A 72 1.52 -4.02 24.25
C PRO A 72 1.70 -4.54 22.83
N ARG A 73 2.09 -3.68 21.88
CA ARG A 73 2.33 -4.02 20.47
C ARG A 73 3.79 -4.04 20.09
N PHE A 74 4.70 -3.82 21.05
CA PHE A 74 6.13 -3.77 20.77
C PHE A 74 6.63 -5.08 20.16
N LEU A 75 6.24 -6.23 20.74
CA LEU A 75 6.66 -7.55 20.29
C LEU A 75 6.15 -7.87 18.87
N GLU A 76 4.92 -7.47 18.57
CA GLU A 76 4.36 -7.62 17.22
C GLU A 76 5.17 -6.81 16.20
N ARG A 77 5.51 -5.56 16.53
CA ARG A 77 6.32 -4.71 15.65
C ARG A 77 7.75 -5.18 15.53
N LEU A 78 8.34 -5.68 16.61
CA LEU A 78 9.67 -6.27 16.60
C LEU A 78 9.71 -7.48 15.67
N PHE A 79 8.69 -8.34 15.74
CA PHE A 79 8.53 -9.48 14.83
C PHE A 79 8.39 -9.02 13.36
N ASP A 80 7.53 -8.05 13.10
CA ASP A 80 7.32 -7.52 11.75
C ASP A 80 8.60 -6.83 11.22
N GLN A 81 9.40 -6.19 12.08
CA GLN A 81 10.69 -5.60 11.71
C GLN A 81 11.75 -6.67 11.37
N LEU A 82 11.75 -7.78 12.09
CA LEU A 82 12.63 -8.92 11.82
C LEU A 82 12.28 -9.61 10.48
N LEU A 83 10.98 -9.74 10.17
CA LEU A 83 10.51 -10.26 8.88
C LEU A 83 10.73 -9.27 7.73
N GLY A 84 10.37 -8.00 7.90
CA GLY A 84 10.52 -6.95 6.89
C GLY A 84 11.99 -6.60 6.56
N ALA A 85 12.92 -6.86 7.48
CA ALA A 85 14.36 -6.79 7.20
C ALA A 85 14.83 -7.90 6.23
N SER A 86 14.05 -8.98 6.05
CA SER A 86 14.31 -10.03 5.06
C SER A 86 13.84 -9.62 3.65
N GLU A 87 12.71 -8.91 3.55
CA GLU A 87 12.05 -8.63 2.26
C GLU A 87 12.52 -7.35 1.56
N SER A 88 13.01 -6.36 2.31
CA SER A 88 13.27 -4.99 1.82
C SER A 88 14.41 -4.84 0.79
N HIS A 89 15.27 -5.85 0.60
CA HIS A 89 16.27 -5.86 -0.48
C HIS A 89 15.87 -6.70 -1.70
N ALA A 90 14.98 -7.69 -1.53
CA ALA A 90 14.47 -8.48 -2.65
C ALA A 90 13.43 -7.68 -3.46
N GLU A 91 12.53 -6.95 -2.80
CA GLU A 91 11.41 -6.27 -3.45
C GLU A 91 11.83 -5.17 -4.45
N ASN A 92 12.88 -4.41 -4.15
CA ASN A 92 13.34 -3.36 -5.07
C ASN A 92 14.03 -3.91 -6.32
N SER A 93 14.59 -5.12 -6.23
CA SER A 93 15.23 -5.81 -7.36
C SER A 93 14.21 -6.57 -8.21
N SER A 94 13.21 -7.21 -7.58
CA SER A 94 12.18 -7.98 -8.29
C SER A 94 11.31 -7.09 -9.18
N MET A 95 11.04 -5.84 -8.77
CA MET A 95 10.28 -4.89 -9.60
C MET A 95 10.97 -4.51 -10.93
N ARG A 96 12.27 -4.78 -11.08
CA ARG A 96 13.03 -4.51 -12.31
C ARG A 96 13.20 -5.75 -13.18
N GLN A 97 12.67 -6.89 -12.76
CA GLN A 97 12.85 -8.15 -13.46
C GLN A 97 11.61 -8.53 -14.26
N LEU A 98 11.84 -8.96 -15.50
CA LEU A 98 10.86 -9.42 -16.44
C LEU A 98 11.13 -10.89 -16.76
N ARG A 99 10.09 -11.73 -16.70
CA ARG A 99 10.11 -13.12 -17.16
C ARG A 99 9.40 -13.20 -18.51
N VAL A 100 10.08 -13.80 -19.48
CA VAL A 100 9.59 -14.02 -20.85
C VAL A 100 9.45 -15.52 -21.06
N LEU A 101 8.24 -15.96 -21.38
CA LEU A 101 7.83 -17.36 -21.49
C LEU A 101 7.52 -17.72 -22.95
N LYS A 102 7.60 -19.03 -23.26
CA LYS A 102 7.19 -19.62 -24.55
C LYS A 102 8.00 -19.09 -25.74
N ILE A 103 9.30 -18.84 -25.52
CA ILE A 103 10.17 -18.29 -26.56
C ILE A 103 10.44 -19.37 -27.63
N PRO A 104 10.35 -19.05 -28.93
CA PRO A 104 10.74 -19.97 -30.00
C PRO A 104 12.23 -20.34 -29.92
N ALA A 105 12.58 -21.62 -30.12
CA ALA A 105 13.96 -22.10 -29.97
C ALA A 105 14.95 -21.42 -30.93
N ASP A 106 14.49 -21.03 -32.12
CA ASP A 106 15.25 -20.29 -33.13
C ASP A 106 15.52 -18.83 -32.73
N ARG A 107 14.74 -18.29 -31.78
CA ARG A 107 14.81 -16.90 -31.30
C ARG A 107 15.34 -16.80 -29.87
N LEU A 108 15.68 -17.92 -29.25
CA LEU A 108 16.25 -18.00 -27.90
C LEU A 108 17.75 -17.68 -27.92
N ARG A 109 18.09 -16.51 -28.45
CA ARG A 109 19.45 -15.96 -28.48
C ARG A 109 19.44 -14.57 -27.87
N TRP A 110 20.50 -14.25 -27.14
CA TRP A 110 20.61 -12.99 -26.43
C TRP A 110 20.43 -11.77 -27.35
N GLU A 111 21.06 -11.77 -28.53
CA GLU A 111 21.02 -10.64 -29.46
C GLU A 111 19.60 -10.38 -29.97
N THR A 112 18.83 -11.47 -30.17
CA THR A 112 17.44 -11.38 -30.60
C THR A 112 16.55 -10.84 -29.49
N LEU A 113 16.70 -11.36 -28.26
CA LEU A 113 15.94 -10.87 -27.11
C LEU A 113 16.27 -9.40 -26.83
N GLN A 114 17.54 -9.03 -26.87
CA GLN A 114 17.97 -7.65 -26.67
C GLN A 114 17.35 -6.72 -27.72
N ALA A 115 17.39 -7.07 -29.00
CA ALA A 115 16.83 -6.23 -30.06
C ALA A 115 15.31 -6.02 -29.92
N GLU A 116 14.58 -7.08 -29.57
CA GLU A 116 13.11 -7.05 -29.45
C GLU A 116 12.64 -6.34 -28.16
N PHE A 117 13.42 -6.43 -27.08
CA PHE A 117 13.07 -5.84 -25.78
C PHE A 117 13.73 -4.48 -25.51
N ALA A 118 14.74 -4.08 -26.30
CA ALA A 118 15.38 -2.76 -26.20
C ALA A 118 14.43 -1.55 -26.28
N PRO A 119 13.33 -1.56 -27.08
CA PRO A 119 12.40 -0.44 -27.14
C PRO A 119 11.71 -0.13 -25.81
N PHE A 120 11.62 -1.10 -24.89
CA PHE A 120 10.97 -0.91 -23.60
C PHE A 120 11.90 -0.27 -22.56
N GLY A 121 13.21 -0.46 -22.68
CA GLY A 121 14.21 0.12 -21.80
C GLY A 121 15.59 -0.56 -21.91
N ALA A 122 16.58 0.01 -21.22
CA ALA A 122 17.93 -0.57 -21.17
C ALA A 122 17.96 -1.81 -20.27
N ILE A 123 18.37 -2.95 -20.83
CA ILE A 123 18.52 -4.22 -20.13
C ILE A 123 19.92 -4.26 -19.51
N THR A 124 20.00 -4.50 -18.20
CA THR A 124 21.24 -4.52 -17.42
C THR A 124 21.81 -5.93 -17.22
N ARG A 125 20.94 -6.94 -17.14
CA ARG A 125 21.32 -8.35 -17.00
C ARG A 125 20.33 -9.26 -17.69
N ALA A 126 20.77 -10.45 -18.07
CA ALA A 126 19.91 -11.46 -18.64
C ALA A 126 20.34 -12.87 -18.28
N LYS A 127 19.36 -13.73 -18.04
CA LYS A 127 19.52 -15.18 -17.92
C LYS A 127 18.61 -15.87 -18.93
N ILE A 128 19.12 -16.89 -19.62
CA ILE A 128 18.35 -17.64 -20.62
C ILE A 128 18.31 -19.11 -20.20
N ASP A 129 17.09 -19.65 -20.01
CA ASP A 129 16.86 -21.07 -19.79
C ASP A 129 16.49 -21.74 -21.12
N TYR A 130 17.49 -22.38 -21.73
CA TYR A 130 17.33 -23.11 -22.99
C TYR A 130 16.43 -24.34 -22.89
N MET A 131 16.29 -24.93 -21.70
CA MET A 131 15.49 -26.13 -21.48
C MET A 131 14.01 -25.79 -21.39
N GLN A 132 13.66 -24.77 -20.60
CA GLN A 132 12.27 -24.32 -20.42
C GLN A 132 11.82 -23.33 -21.51
N ARG A 133 12.74 -22.84 -22.33
CA ARG A 133 12.50 -21.79 -23.35
C ARG A 133 11.96 -20.51 -22.72
N GLU A 134 12.62 -20.11 -21.65
CA GLU A 134 12.31 -18.91 -20.88
C GLU A 134 13.53 -17.99 -20.82
N ALA A 135 13.30 -16.70 -20.64
CA ALA A 135 14.35 -15.74 -20.39
C ALA A 135 13.95 -14.79 -19.27
N PHE A 136 14.92 -14.41 -18.45
CA PHE A 136 14.79 -13.43 -17.40
C PHE A 136 15.63 -12.22 -17.75
N LEU A 137 15.01 -11.05 -17.79
CA LEU A 137 15.64 -9.79 -18.16
C LEU A 137 15.53 -8.83 -16.97
N GLU A 138 16.65 -8.26 -16.54
CA GLU A 138 16.67 -7.17 -15.57
C GLU A 138 16.82 -5.84 -16.32
N TYR A 139 15.91 -4.91 -16.08
CA TYR A 139 15.99 -3.56 -16.64
C TYR A 139 16.66 -2.58 -15.67
N ALA A 140 17.26 -1.53 -16.22
CA ALA A 140 17.78 -0.42 -15.41
C ALA A 140 16.68 0.28 -14.59
N ASP A 141 15.44 0.30 -15.11
CA ASP A 141 14.30 0.99 -14.52
C ASP A 141 13.05 0.10 -14.49
N ALA A 142 12.35 0.09 -13.35
CA ALA A 142 11.12 -0.67 -13.12
C ALA A 142 9.97 -0.24 -14.06
N ALA A 143 9.95 1.03 -14.50
CA ALA A 143 8.95 1.48 -15.46
C ALA A 143 9.06 0.76 -16.81
N SER A 144 10.24 0.22 -17.15
CA SER A 144 10.46 -0.56 -18.38
C SER A 144 9.75 -1.90 -18.33
N VAL A 145 9.75 -2.57 -17.17
CA VAL A 145 9.01 -3.82 -16.94
C VAL A 145 7.51 -3.58 -17.11
N VAL A 146 6.98 -2.51 -16.51
CA VAL A 146 5.55 -2.15 -16.61
C VAL A 146 5.15 -1.88 -18.06
N ARG A 147 5.98 -1.15 -18.83
CA ARG A 147 5.75 -0.92 -20.26
C ARG A 147 5.79 -2.21 -21.08
N CYS A 148 6.64 -3.16 -20.70
CA CYS A 148 6.72 -4.44 -21.39
C CYS A 148 5.49 -5.31 -21.09
N CYS A 149 5.06 -5.38 -19.83
CA CYS A 149 3.89 -6.17 -19.42
C CYS A 149 2.55 -5.61 -19.91
N SER A 150 2.48 -4.30 -20.19
CA SER A 150 1.26 -3.70 -20.75
C SER A 150 1.00 -4.13 -22.20
N VAL A 151 2.04 -4.57 -22.91
CA VAL A 151 1.91 -5.21 -24.20
C VAL A 151 1.54 -6.67 -23.94
N GLN A 152 0.23 -6.95 -23.80
CA GLN A 152 -0.33 -8.26 -23.42
C GLN A 152 0.29 -9.46 -24.17
N LYS A 153 0.83 -9.26 -25.37
CA LYS A 153 1.65 -10.24 -26.09
C LYS A 153 2.75 -9.53 -26.88
N ALA A 154 4.00 -9.71 -26.46
CA ALA A 154 5.14 -9.30 -27.27
C ALA A 154 5.29 -10.26 -28.46
N PHE A 155 5.60 -9.72 -29.64
CA PHE A 155 5.70 -10.48 -30.87
C PHE A 155 7.18 -10.78 -31.13
N LEU A 156 7.56 -12.06 -31.04
CA LEU A 156 8.92 -12.53 -31.32
C LEU A 156 8.89 -13.36 -32.60
N GLY A 157 9.27 -12.72 -33.72
CA GLY A 157 9.21 -13.33 -35.04
C GLY A 157 7.76 -13.60 -35.48
N ASN A 158 7.31 -14.85 -35.43
CA ASN A 158 5.95 -15.26 -35.84
C ASN A 158 5.11 -15.83 -34.68
N ARG A 159 5.56 -15.66 -33.43
CA ARG A 159 4.88 -16.19 -32.24
C ARG A 159 4.71 -15.12 -31.18
N PHE A 160 3.62 -15.25 -30.46
CA PHE A 160 3.37 -14.47 -29.26
C PHE A 160 4.11 -15.11 -28.09
N VAL A 161 4.93 -14.33 -27.40
CA VAL A 161 5.48 -14.70 -26.10
C VAL A 161 4.65 -14.10 -24.99
N GLU A 162 4.70 -14.75 -23.83
CA GLU A 162 4.03 -14.28 -22.63
C GLU A 162 5.06 -13.57 -21.74
N VAL A 163 4.72 -12.37 -21.28
CA VAL A 163 5.60 -11.50 -20.51
C VAL A 163 4.95 -11.20 -19.18
N GLN A 164 5.66 -11.47 -18.10
CA GLN A 164 5.19 -11.24 -16.74
C GLN A 164 6.30 -10.72 -15.83
N PRO A 165 5.98 -9.97 -14.76
CA PRO A 165 6.96 -9.59 -13.75
C PRO A 165 7.57 -10.84 -13.10
N ALA A 166 8.88 -10.83 -12.85
CA ALA A 166 9.52 -11.89 -12.08
C ALA A 166 9.48 -11.55 -10.59
N HIS A 167 9.00 -12.50 -9.76
CA HIS A 167 8.93 -12.33 -8.31
C HIS A 167 10.07 -13.06 -7.58
N GLU A 168 10.86 -13.85 -8.31
CA GLU A 168 11.92 -14.70 -7.76
C GLU A 168 13.22 -13.92 -7.65
N ALA A 169 14.05 -14.23 -6.64
CA ALA A 169 15.37 -13.61 -6.52
C ALA A 169 16.27 -14.02 -7.71
N TRP A 170 17.04 -13.07 -8.26
CA TRP A 170 17.87 -13.30 -9.46
C TRP A 170 18.79 -14.51 -9.34
N GLU A 171 19.33 -14.76 -8.13
CA GLU A 171 20.23 -15.87 -7.83
C GLU A 171 19.54 -17.24 -7.90
N ALA A 172 18.24 -17.30 -7.59
CA ALA A 172 17.45 -18.53 -7.64
C ALA A 172 16.99 -18.88 -9.06
N LEU A 173 17.04 -17.92 -10.00
CA LEU A 173 16.64 -18.12 -11.38
C LEU A 173 17.60 -19.06 -12.11
N ARG A 174 17.03 -20.08 -12.78
CA ARG A 174 17.75 -21.00 -13.66
C ARG A 174 18.11 -20.33 -14.99
N GLY A 175 19.13 -20.87 -15.65
CA GLY A 175 19.59 -20.43 -16.97
C GLY A 175 21.01 -19.90 -16.97
N ASP A 176 21.57 -19.78 -18.17
CA ASP A 176 22.91 -19.26 -18.38
C ASP A 176 22.87 -17.74 -18.33
N GLU A 177 23.70 -17.15 -17.47
CA GLU A 177 23.85 -15.70 -17.38
C GLU A 177 24.62 -15.19 -18.60
N VAL A 178 23.97 -14.33 -19.38
CA VAL A 178 24.60 -13.73 -20.55
C VAL A 178 25.19 -12.41 -20.13
N SER A 179 26.51 -12.33 -20.13
CA SER A 179 27.22 -11.09 -19.88
C SER A 179 27.07 -10.17 -21.08
N LEU A 180 26.52 -8.97 -20.85
CA LEU A 180 26.56 -7.91 -21.84
C LEU A 180 28.03 -7.62 -22.20
N PRO A 181 28.38 -7.55 -23.49
CA PRO A 181 29.64 -6.93 -23.91
C PRO A 181 29.66 -5.55 -23.27
N ARG A 182 30.57 -5.36 -22.32
CA ARG A 182 30.72 -4.12 -21.58
C ARG A 182 31.35 -3.13 -22.56
N ASP A 183 30.53 -2.57 -23.43
CA ASP A 183 30.98 -1.68 -24.48
C ASP A 183 31.73 -0.53 -23.83
N GLU A 184 32.98 -0.35 -24.25
CA GLU A 184 33.93 0.67 -23.84
C GLU A 184 33.48 2.07 -24.31
N LEU A 185 32.26 2.49 -23.96
CA LEU A 185 31.72 3.83 -24.26
C LEU A 185 32.25 4.90 -23.29
N ALA A 186 33.51 4.77 -22.88
CA ALA A 186 34.20 5.73 -22.03
C ALA A 186 35.42 6.40 -22.72
N VAL A 187 35.49 6.50 -24.05
CA VAL A 187 36.42 7.45 -24.70
C VAL A 187 35.86 7.95 -26.05
N SER A 188 35.21 9.11 -26.07
CA SER A 188 35.47 10.17 -27.07
C SER A 188 34.57 11.39 -26.84
N GLY A 189 34.93 12.17 -25.82
CA GLY A 189 34.75 13.61 -25.89
C GLY A 189 35.99 14.21 -26.55
N ARG A 190 36.01 14.32 -27.89
CA ARG A 190 36.97 15.19 -28.58
C ARG A 190 36.33 15.83 -29.80
N ASN A 191 36.24 17.15 -29.71
CA ASN A 191 35.91 18.08 -30.78
C ASN A 191 36.67 17.77 -32.07
N LEU A 192 35.97 17.81 -33.21
CA LEU A 192 36.51 18.33 -34.46
C LEU A 192 35.38 18.72 -35.41
N SER A 193 35.39 20.01 -35.74
CA SER A 193 34.69 20.58 -36.89
C SER A 193 35.21 19.96 -38.18
N GLN A 194 34.31 19.60 -39.10
CA GLN A 194 34.29 20.06 -40.51
C GLN A 194 33.38 19.17 -41.38
N ASN A 195 32.31 19.81 -41.87
CA ASN A 195 31.89 19.88 -43.27
C ASN A 195 31.59 18.62 -44.12
N VAL A 196 30.35 18.65 -44.64
CA VAL A 196 29.89 18.29 -46.00
C VAL A 196 29.67 16.81 -46.31
N ALA A 197 28.39 16.43 -46.45
CA ALA A 197 27.82 16.07 -47.75
C ALA A 197 26.29 15.93 -47.66
N GLU A 198 25.62 16.61 -48.58
CA GLU A 198 24.18 16.59 -48.83
C GLU A 198 23.72 15.19 -49.28
N GLY A 199 22.60 14.74 -48.73
CA GLY A 199 21.95 13.48 -49.08
C GLY A 199 20.48 13.54 -48.68
N SER A 200 19.69 14.25 -49.49
CA SER A 200 18.25 14.44 -49.33
C SER A 200 17.47 13.13 -49.50
N THR A 201 16.88 12.63 -48.42
CA THR A 201 15.72 11.72 -48.46
C THR A 201 14.65 12.21 -47.48
N THR A 202 13.81 13.11 -47.96
CA THR A 202 12.54 13.47 -47.33
C THR A 202 11.52 12.36 -47.56
N LEU A 203 11.28 11.52 -46.53
CA LEU A 203 10.09 10.68 -46.44
C LEU A 203 9.49 10.76 -45.03
N GLY A 204 8.26 11.28 -44.96
CA GLY A 204 7.22 10.64 -44.15
C GLY A 204 6.99 11.14 -42.71
N ARG A 205 7.17 12.42 -42.38
CA ARG A 205 6.64 12.99 -41.12
C ARG A 205 5.21 13.51 -41.33
N GLY A 206 4.22 12.64 -41.24
CA GLY A 206 2.86 13.03 -41.68
C GLY A 206 1.65 12.25 -41.18
N HIS A 207 1.70 11.40 -40.16
CA HIS A 207 0.48 10.77 -39.65
C HIS A 207 0.53 10.49 -38.13
N ALA A 208 0.29 11.51 -37.29
CA ALA A 208 0.11 11.31 -35.85
C ALA A 208 -0.93 12.26 -35.19
N SER A 209 -1.83 12.87 -35.95
CA SER A 209 -2.75 13.90 -35.40
C SER A 209 -4.24 13.68 -35.65
N ARG A 210 -4.67 12.47 -36.05
CA ARG A 210 -6.11 12.20 -36.33
C ARG A 210 -6.85 11.30 -35.34
N LEU A 211 -6.22 10.79 -34.29
CA LEU A 211 -6.91 9.97 -33.27
C LEU A 211 -7.44 10.77 -32.07
N SER A 212 -7.02 12.02 -31.87
CA SER A 212 -7.37 12.82 -30.68
C SER A 212 -8.84 13.30 -30.62
N SER A 213 -9.56 13.36 -31.75
CA SER A 213 -10.93 13.94 -31.76
C SER A 213 -12.02 12.97 -31.30
N ALA A 214 -11.84 11.66 -31.48
CA ALA A 214 -12.87 10.67 -31.15
C ALA A 214 -12.93 10.36 -29.64
N GLU A 215 -11.78 10.41 -28.97
CA GLU A 215 -11.69 10.21 -27.52
C GLU A 215 -12.36 11.36 -26.75
N ALA A 216 -12.19 12.61 -27.19
CA ALA A 216 -12.79 13.77 -26.55
C ALA A 216 -14.34 13.77 -26.57
N SER A 217 -14.96 13.20 -27.61
CA SER A 217 -16.42 13.05 -27.67
C SER A 217 -16.94 11.96 -26.72
N SER A 218 -16.24 10.83 -26.63
CA SER A 218 -16.64 9.73 -25.73
C SER A 218 -16.57 10.17 -24.26
N GLN A 219 -15.56 10.97 -23.91
CA GLN A 219 -15.38 11.53 -22.57
C GLN A 219 -16.51 12.49 -22.15
N ARG A 220 -16.98 13.31 -23.09
CA ARG A 220 -18.08 14.26 -22.81
C ARG A 220 -19.39 13.53 -22.57
N MET A 221 -19.64 12.44 -23.30
CA MET A 221 -20.85 11.62 -23.12
C MET A 221 -20.85 10.90 -21.77
N SER A 222 -19.73 10.31 -21.35
CA SER A 222 -19.65 9.60 -20.06
C SER A 222 -19.83 10.54 -18.86
N LEU A 223 -19.22 11.73 -18.89
CA LEU A 223 -19.41 12.74 -17.84
C LEU A 223 -20.84 13.30 -17.80
N ALA A 224 -21.50 13.45 -18.94
CA ALA A 224 -22.88 13.92 -19.00
C ALA A 224 -23.85 12.90 -18.39
N MET A 225 -23.67 11.61 -18.70
CA MET A 225 -24.44 10.50 -18.09
C MET A 225 -24.25 10.44 -16.58
N LEU A 226 -23.00 10.60 -16.10
CA LEU A 226 -22.72 10.62 -14.67
C LEU A 226 -23.45 11.77 -13.95
N ARG A 227 -23.43 12.98 -14.51
CA ARG A 227 -24.16 14.13 -13.96
C ARG A 227 -25.68 13.88 -13.90
N GLN A 228 -26.23 13.26 -14.94
CA GLN A 228 -27.65 12.90 -14.95
C GLN A 228 -27.99 11.93 -13.82
N LYS A 229 -27.16 10.90 -13.57
CA LYS A 229 -27.33 9.97 -12.45
C LYS A 229 -27.20 10.68 -11.10
N GLU A 230 -26.24 11.60 -10.94
CA GLU A 230 -26.10 12.40 -9.72
C GLU A 230 -27.34 13.24 -9.39
N ASP A 231 -27.93 13.88 -10.40
CA ASP A 231 -29.13 14.69 -10.19
C ASP A 231 -30.36 13.81 -9.87
N LEU A 232 -30.42 12.60 -10.44
CA LEU A 232 -31.43 11.62 -10.07
C LEU A 232 -31.24 11.12 -8.63
N LEU A 233 -30.01 10.83 -8.21
CA LEU A 233 -29.68 10.46 -6.83
C LEU A 233 -30.12 11.54 -5.84
N LYS A 234 -29.86 12.83 -6.12
CA LYS A 234 -30.32 13.94 -5.28
C LYS A 234 -31.84 13.96 -5.13
N LYS A 235 -32.58 13.72 -6.23
CA LYS A 235 -34.05 13.63 -6.20
C LYS A 235 -34.52 12.48 -5.29
N TYR A 236 -33.89 11.31 -5.37
CA TYR A 236 -34.21 10.18 -4.48
C TYR A 236 -33.84 10.47 -3.03
N GLN A 237 -32.70 11.11 -2.75
CA GLN A 237 -32.32 11.50 -1.39
C GLN A 237 -33.35 12.44 -0.74
N VAL A 238 -33.88 13.41 -1.50
CA VAL A 238 -34.96 14.28 -1.02
C VAL A 238 -36.23 13.48 -0.72
N LYS A 239 -36.61 12.53 -1.59
CA LYS A 239 -37.77 11.64 -1.36
C LYS A 239 -37.57 10.77 -0.11
N ILE A 240 -36.39 10.17 0.07
CA ILE A 240 -36.04 9.37 1.26
C ILE A 240 -36.12 10.22 2.52
N ALA A 241 -35.56 11.43 2.50
CA ALA A 241 -35.61 12.34 3.65
C ALA A 241 -37.06 12.72 4.00
N LYS A 242 -37.90 12.95 2.99
CA LYS A 242 -39.34 13.20 3.18
C LYS A 242 -40.04 11.99 3.82
N LEU A 243 -39.83 10.77 3.31
CA LEU A 243 -40.41 9.54 3.87
C LEU A 243 -39.91 9.24 5.29
N LEU A 244 -38.64 9.54 5.58
CA LEU A 244 -38.12 9.41 6.95
C LEU A 244 -38.73 10.44 7.90
N SER A 245 -39.04 11.65 7.41
CA SER A 245 -39.72 12.66 8.21
C SER A 245 -41.18 12.29 8.49
N THR A 246 -41.90 11.73 7.51
CA THR A 246 -43.27 11.23 7.73
C THR A 246 -43.28 10.05 8.69
N LEU A 247 -42.30 9.14 8.59
CA LEU A 247 -42.17 8.03 9.52
C LEU A 247 -41.87 8.45 10.97
N LYS A 248 -41.10 9.53 11.16
CA LYS A 248 -40.84 10.10 12.50
C LYS A 248 -42.04 10.86 13.08
N GLY A 249 -42.87 11.45 12.22
CA GLY A 249 -44.05 12.23 12.60
C GLY A 249 -45.37 11.47 12.51
N ALA A 250 -45.36 10.18 12.18
CA ALA A 250 -46.57 9.40 11.97
C ALA A 250 -47.35 9.25 13.28
N GLY A 251 -48.57 9.82 13.32
CA GLY A 251 -49.50 9.67 14.44
C GLY A 251 -50.30 8.36 14.39
N SER A 252 -50.37 7.72 13.22
CA SER A 252 -51.07 6.46 12.97
C SER A 252 -50.08 5.35 12.58
N LEU A 253 -50.38 4.12 13.01
CA LEU A 253 -49.62 2.93 12.63
C LEU A 253 -49.70 2.66 11.12
N GLU A 254 -50.85 2.95 10.51
CA GLU A 254 -51.08 2.73 9.07
C GLU A 254 -50.15 3.62 8.23
N ASP A 255 -50.08 4.92 8.54
CA ASP A 255 -49.16 5.86 7.88
C ASP A 255 -47.69 5.45 8.01
N ALA A 256 -47.31 4.89 9.17
CA ALA A 256 -45.97 4.38 9.39
C ALA A 256 -45.68 3.13 8.54
N THR A 257 -46.66 2.24 8.37
CA THR A 257 -46.50 1.06 7.51
C THR A 257 -46.43 1.42 6.04
N ASP A 258 -47.26 2.35 5.55
CA ASP A 258 -47.21 2.82 4.16
C ASP A 258 -45.89 3.56 3.85
N ALA A 259 -45.41 4.41 4.76
CA ALA A 259 -44.11 5.05 4.59
C ALA A 259 -42.95 4.03 4.52
N ARG A 260 -43.03 2.91 5.24
CA ARG A 260 -42.01 1.83 5.18
C ARG A 260 -42.05 1.08 3.86
N THR A 261 -43.23 0.72 3.35
CA THR A 261 -43.36 0.02 2.07
C THR A 261 -42.86 0.90 0.92
N GLN A 262 -43.21 2.19 0.91
CA GLN A 262 -42.72 3.15 -0.08
C GLN A 262 -41.19 3.31 -0.04
N LEU A 263 -40.59 3.32 1.16
CA LEU A 263 -39.14 3.41 1.31
C LEU A 263 -38.43 2.17 0.74
N MET A 264 -38.99 0.97 0.96
CA MET A 264 -38.45 -0.27 0.39
C MET A 264 -38.56 -0.28 -1.14
N ASN A 265 -39.72 0.10 -1.68
CA ASN A 265 -39.93 0.20 -3.13
C ASN A 265 -38.99 1.20 -3.79
N LEU A 266 -38.75 2.34 -3.13
CA LEU A 266 -37.83 3.36 -3.63
C LEU A 266 -36.37 2.87 -3.61
N ARG A 267 -35.97 2.10 -2.59
CA ARG A 267 -34.65 1.47 -2.55
C ARG A 267 -34.46 0.43 -3.64
N THR A 268 -35.46 -0.42 -3.89
CA THR A 268 -35.38 -1.42 -4.96
C THR A 268 -35.36 -0.76 -6.34
N GLU A 269 -36.11 0.33 -6.53
CA GLU A 269 -36.04 1.14 -7.75
C GLU A 269 -34.65 1.76 -7.96
N MET A 270 -34.05 2.37 -6.93
CA MET A 270 -32.69 2.92 -6.99
C MET A 270 -31.64 1.85 -7.32
N GLN A 271 -31.77 0.65 -6.74
CA GLN A 271 -30.89 -0.48 -7.02
C GLN A 271 -31.07 -0.98 -8.46
N GLY A 272 -32.31 -1.10 -8.94
CA GLY A 272 -32.59 -1.55 -10.30
C GLY A 272 -32.08 -0.59 -11.39
N LEU A 273 -31.91 0.69 -11.07
CA LEU A 273 -31.36 1.70 -11.98
C LEU A 273 -29.83 1.87 -11.85
N HIS A 274 -29.17 1.20 -10.91
CA HIS A 274 -27.76 1.41 -10.56
C HIS A 274 -27.43 2.87 -10.19
N ILE A 275 -28.26 3.44 -9.32
CA ILE A 275 -28.14 4.84 -8.86
C ILE A 275 -27.97 4.85 -7.34
N THR A 276 -27.30 3.84 -6.79
CA THR A 276 -26.89 3.89 -5.39
C THR A 276 -25.65 4.80 -5.24
N PRO A 277 -25.41 5.36 -4.04
CA PRO A 277 -24.19 6.13 -3.79
C PRO A 277 -22.91 5.36 -4.11
N ASP A 278 -22.91 4.05 -3.88
CA ASP A 278 -21.77 3.17 -4.12
C ASP A 278 -21.53 2.99 -5.62
N ASP A 279 -22.58 2.73 -6.41
CA ASP A 279 -22.49 2.64 -7.89
C ASP A 279 -21.90 3.92 -8.49
N LEU A 280 -22.35 5.08 -8.01
CA LEU A 280 -21.87 6.38 -8.47
C LEU A 280 -20.41 6.66 -8.06
N LEU A 281 -19.97 6.16 -6.91
CA LEU A 281 -18.57 6.25 -6.49
C LEU A 281 -17.69 5.36 -7.36
N GLU A 282 -18.13 4.15 -7.65
CA GLU A 282 -17.43 3.22 -8.55
C GLU A 282 -17.31 3.80 -9.96
N GLU A 283 -18.40 4.31 -10.54
CA GLU A 283 -18.39 4.92 -11.88
C GLU A 283 -17.49 6.17 -11.94
N LYS A 284 -17.48 6.99 -10.88
CA LYS A 284 -16.53 8.12 -10.73
C LYS A 284 -15.09 7.65 -10.67
N PHE A 285 -14.83 6.60 -9.89
CA PHE A 285 -13.49 6.07 -9.74
C PHE A 285 -12.97 5.49 -11.05
N ASN A 286 -13.81 4.76 -11.78
CA ASN A 286 -13.48 4.22 -13.10
C ASN A 286 -13.17 5.34 -14.11
N LEU A 287 -13.95 6.41 -14.12
CA LEU A 287 -13.66 7.59 -14.95
C LEU A 287 -12.36 8.28 -14.54
N LEU A 288 -12.09 8.40 -13.23
CA LEU A 288 -10.84 8.96 -12.73
C LEU A 288 -9.63 8.09 -13.08
N ALA A 289 -9.75 6.77 -12.99
CA ALA A 289 -8.69 5.83 -13.34
C ALA A 289 -8.39 5.87 -14.84
N LEU A 290 -9.41 6.01 -15.68
CA LEU A 290 -9.27 6.13 -17.13
C LEU A 290 -8.57 7.43 -17.56
N HIS A 291 -8.89 8.56 -16.91
CA HIS A 291 -8.39 9.88 -17.33
C HIS A 291 -7.17 10.36 -16.55
N GLU A 292 -7.10 10.03 -15.26
CA GLU A 292 -6.08 10.51 -14.34
C GLU A 292 -5.60 9.36 -13.43
N PRO A 293 -4.97 8.32 -14.00
CA PRO A 293 -4.59 7.11 -13.26
C PRO A 293 -3.72 7.41 -12.04
N ARG A 294 -2.85 8.42 -12.13
CA ARG A 294 -2.01 8.87 -11.01
C ARG A 294 -2.84 9.40 -9.83
N LYS A 295 -3.93 10.12 -10.10
CA LYS A 295 -4.82 10.62 -9.04
C LYS A 295 -5.65 9.48 -8.46
N ALA A 296 -6.15 8.57 -9.30
CA ALA A 296 -6.87 7.37 -8.85
C ALA A 296 -6.01 6.52 -7.89
N ILE A 297 -4.75 6.26 -8.24
CA ILE A 297 -3.77 5.55 -7.40
C ILE A 297 -3.53 6.29 -6.08
N SER A 298 -3.42 7.63 -6.12
CA SER A 298 -3.20 8.40 -4.88
C SER A 298 -4.38 8.32 -3.90
N ILE A 299 -5.62 8.25 -4.42
CA ILE A 299 -6.83 8.16 -3.60
C ILE A 299 -6.99 6.75 -3.00
N THR A 300 -6.67 5.70 -3.75
CA THR A 300 -6.76 4.32 -3.25
C THR A 300 -5.67 3.97 -2.24
N LEU A 301 -4.43 4.43 -2.47
CA LEU A 301 -3.32 4.14 -1.57
C LEU A 301 -3.34 4.97 -0.29
N PHE A 302 -3.97 6.15 -0.32
CA PHE A 302 -4.00 7.07 0.82
C PHE A 302 -5.41 7.63 1.10
N PRO A 303 -6.38 6.80 1.49
CA PRO A 303 -7.77 7.24 1.71
C PRO A 303 -7.94 8.30 2.82
N CYS A 304 -6.90 8.59 3.62
CA CYS A 304 -6.98 9.42 4.83
C CYS A 304 -5.83 10.44 5.02
N SER A 305 -5.22 11.00 3.97
CA SER A 305 -4.15 12.01 4.17
C SER A 305 -4.63 13.47 4.30
N SER A 306 -5.94 13.76 4.15
CA SER A 306 -6.46 15.14 4.14
C SER A 306 -6.73 15.76 5.53
N ASN A 307 -6.10 15.26 6.60
CA ASN A 307 -6.07 15.96 7.89
C ASN A 307 -4.96 17.04 7.98
N ARG A 308 -4.41 17.46 6.84
CA ARG A 308 -3.68 18.73 6.79
C ARG A 308 -4.68 19.85 6.94
N LYS A 309 -4.80 20.36 8.18
CA LYS A 309 -5.46 21.62 8.50
C LYS A 309 -5.16 22.63 7.39
N PRO A 310 -6.16 23.33 6.83
CA PRO A 310 -5.88 24.39 5.86
C PRO A 310 -4.86 25.35 6.47
N ALA A 311 -3.78 25.60 5.75
CA ALA A 311 -2.77 26.57 6.14
C ALA A 311 -3.43 27.95 6.20
N GLY A 312 -3.90 28.37 7.37
CA GLY A 312 -4.61 29.65 7.48
C GLY A 312 -5.28 29.98 8.80
N ILE A 313 -5.61 29.02 9.67
CA ILE A 313 -6.20 29.34 10.98
C ILE A 313 -5.11 29.37 12.04
N ARG A 314 -4.43 30.52 12.15
CA ARG A 314 -3.58 30.82 13.31
C ARG A 314 -4.50 30.99 14.53
N PRO A 315 -4.33 30.23 15.61
CA PRO A 315 -4.99 30.57 16.87
C PRO A 315 -4.41 31.90 17.35
N THR A 316 -5.21 32.96 17.32
CA THR A 316 -4.91 34.21 18.02
C THR A 316 -4.81 33.89 19.51
N VAL A 317 -3.58 33.87 20.01
CA VAL A 317 -3.25 33.83 21.44
C VAL A 317 -3.82 35.09 22.07
N VAL A 318 -4.98 34.93 22.73
CA VAL A 318 -5.51 35.98 23.61
C VAL A 318 -4.59 36.06 24.82
N SER A 319 -3.72 37.06 24.78
CA SER A 319 -2.88 37.52 25.88
C SER A 319 -3.74 37.80 27.11
N ARG A 320 -3.75 36.85 28.07
CA ARG A 320 -4.22 37.12 29.43
C ARG A 320 -3.07 37.75 30.20
N ARG A 321 -3.07 39.09 30.22
CA ARG A 321 -2.35 39.88 31.23
C ARG A 321 -2.74 39.37 32.62
N ARG A 322 -1.75 38.93 33.39
CA ARG A 322 -1.86 38.79 34.85
C ARG A 322 -1.85 40.19 35.47
N PRO A 323 -2.73 40.50 36.42
CA PRO A 323 -2.45 41.46 37.46
C PRO A 323 -1.91 40.75 38.71
N SER A 324 -0.97 41.43 39.34
CA SER A 324 -0.26 41.10 40.57
C SER A 324 -1.15 41.10 41.82
N LEU A 325 -0.85 40.15 42.70
CA LEU A 325 -0.91 40.15 44.17
C LEU A 325 -1.67 41.29 44.87
N ALA A 326 -2.70 40.91 45.63
CA ALA A 326 -3.07 41.58 46.88
C ALA A 326 -3.75 40.59 47.85
N LEU A 327 -3.42 40.77 49.13
CA LEU A 327 -3.84 40.02 50.32
C LEU A 327 -5.36 39.78 50.41
N SER A 328 -5.76 38.64 50.99
CA SER A 328 -6.29 38.56 52.38
C SER A 328 -7.15 37.32 52.65
N LYS A 329 -6.82 36.67 53.78
CA LYS A 329 -7.66 36.06 54.83
C LYS A 329 -8.93 35.24 54.48
N THR A 330 -8.98 34.11 55.22
CA THR A 330 -10.14 33.44 55.87
C THR A 330 -10.96 32.36 55.15
N ARG A 331 -10.74 31.14 55.64
CA ARG A 331 -11.72 30.16 56.19
C ARG A 331 -12.69 29.40 55.27
N LYS A 332 -12.99 28.18 55.76
CA LYS A 332 -13.97 27.15 55.36
C LYS A 332 -13.51 26.34 54.13
N GLY A 333 -13.13 25.07 54.25
CA GLY A 333 -13.66 24.02 55.11
C GLY A 333 -14.80 23.30 54.40
N TYR A 334 -14.46 22.47 53.41
CA TYR A 334 -15.36 21.43 52.88
C TYR A 334 -14.56 20.16 52.64
N ARG A 335 -14.85 19.15 53.46
CA ARG A 335 -14.37 17.77 53.38
C ARG A 335 -15.33 17.04 52.44
N VAL A 336 -14.90 16.72 51.22
CA VAL A 336 -15.65 15.84 50.32
C VAL A 336 -15.13 14.42 50.52
N VAL A 337 -15.87 13.63 51.30
CA VAL A 337 -15.69 12.18 51.36
C VAL A 337 -16.36 11.60 50.12
N LYS A 338 -15.58 11.04 49.20
CA LYS A 338 -16.11 10.17 48.13
C LYS A 338 -16.06 8.73 48.62
N GLU A 339 -17.22 8.21 49.03
CA GLU A 339 -17.44 6.77 49.17
C GLU A 339 -17.37 6.10 47.80
N TYR A 340 -16.33 5.30 47.58
CA TYR A 340 -16.31 4.36 46.46
C TYR A 340 -17.05 3.09 46.87
N LYS A 341 -18.29 2.95 46.39
CA LYS A 341 -19.01 1.67 46.45
C LYS A 341 -18.37 0.70 45.46
N HIS A 342 -17.62 -0.27 45.99
CA HIS A 342 -17.20 -1.46 45.26
C HIS A 342 -18.43 -2.22 44.73
N ARG A 343 -18.63 -2.23 43.41
CA ARG A 343 -19.49 -3.23 42.75
C ARG A 343 -18.76 -4.56 42.73
N LYS A 344 -19.27 -5.54 43.49
CA LYS A 344 -18.93 -6.96 43.35
C LYS A 344 -19.59 -7.46 42.06
N SER A 345 -18.79 -7.90 41.10
CA SER A 345 -19.24 -8.72 39.96
C SER A 345 -19.38 -10.17 40.43
N PRO A 346 -20.48 -10.87 40.12
CA PRO A 346 -20.62 -12.29 40.40
C PRO A 346 -19.85 -13.15 39.38
N SER A 347 -19.12 -14.14 39.89
CA SER A 347 -18.44 -15.20 39.17
C SER A 347 -19.44 -16.10 38.40
N PRO A 348 -19.11 -16.58 37.19
CA PRO A 348 -19.93 -17.57 36.51
C PRO A 348 -19.70 -18.97 37.11
N HIS A 349 -20.79 -19.57 37.59
CA HIS A 349 -20.87 -20.97 38.01
C HIS A 349 -20.62 -21.91 36.84
N SER A 350 -19.73 -22.86 37.07
CA SER A 350 -19.50 -24.06 36.26
C SER A 350 -20.70 -25.01 36.35
N TYR A 351 -21.32 -25.31 35.19
CA TYR A 351 -22.24 -26.44 35.07
C TYR A 351 -21.48 -27.66 34.54
N PHE A 352 -21.27 -28.61 35.46
CA PHE A 352 -21.00 -30.01 35.16
C PHE A 352 -22.24 -30.62 34.50
N LEU A 353 -22.11 -31.11 33.26
CA LEU A 353 -23.06 -32.06 32.67
C LEU A 353 -22.43 -33.45 32.68
N LYS A 354 -22.93 -34.29 33.59
CA LYS A 354 -22.80 -35.75 33.53
C LYS A 354 -23.59 -36.26 32.33
N ARG A 355 -22.95 -37.03 31.44
CA ARG A 355 -23.65 -37.94 30.51
C ARG A 355 -23.82 -39.30 31.20
N PRO A 356 -25.01 -39.93 31.14
CA PRO A 356 -25.16 -41.31 31.55
C PRO A 356 -24.80 -42.26 30.41
N HIS A 357 -24.31 -43.44 30.83
CA HIS A 357 -24.21 -44.64 30.02
C HIS A 357 -25.59 -45.16 29.62
N SER A 358 -25.72 -45.54 28.35
CA SER A 358 -26.53 -46.66 27.85
C SER A 358 -26.12 -46.92 26.41
#